data_AF-A0A6J4KUN5-F1
#
_entry.id   AF-A0A6J4KUN5-F1
#
_cell.length_a   1.000
_cell.length_b   1.000
_cell.length_c   1.000
_cell.angle_alpha   90.00
_cell.angle_beta   90.00
_cell.angle_gamma   90.00
#
_symmetry.space_group_name_H-M   'P 1'
#
loop_
_entity.id
_entity.type
_entity.pdbx_description
1 polymer ?
#
loop_
_entity_poly.entity_id
_entity_poly.type
_entity_poly.pdbx_seq_one_letter_code
_entity_poly.pdbx_strand_id
1 'polypeptide(L)'
;MLAPAAGVVVTAVDTVPDHPAGTLPAASDWGNQVVIDHGTGEFSVLMHLKQGSVPVRLGARVVAGAVVGACGNSGRVTHPALHYDLLTHAAEGRDTRSLPAQFLDYAANGRPVARGEPRRWQRIRPR
;
A
#
# COMPACT_ATOMS: atom_id res chain seq x y z
N MET A 1 8.72 2.57 -0.81
CA MET A 1 7.36 2.20 -1.25
C MET A 1 7.07 2.88 -2.56
N LEU A 2 6.57 2.11 -3.51
CA LEU A 2 6.39 2.55 -4.89
C LEU A 2 4.90 2.51 -5.26
N ALA A 3 4.46 3.43 -6.10
CA ALA A 3 3.13 3.41 -6.68
C ALA A 3 2.96 2.15 -7.55
N PRO A 4 1.93 1.31 -7.32
CA PRO A 4 1.74 0.08 -8.08
C PRO A 4 1.30 0.35 -9.53
N ALA A 5 0.61 1.46 -9.78
CA ALA A 5 0.18 1.92 -11.10
C ALA A 5 0.10 3.45 -11.14
N ALA A 6 -0.05 4.01 -12.33
CA ALA A 6 -0.24 5.45 -12.51
C ALA A 6 -1.60 5.91 -11.97
N GLY A 7 -1.69 7.15 -11.49
CA GLY A 7 -2.94 7.69 -10.95
C GLY A 7 -2.78 9.05 -10.30
N VAL A 8 -3.82 9.44 -9.54
CA VAL A 8 -3.86 10.67 -8.76
C VAL A 8 -3.91 10.34 -7.28
N VAL A 9 -3.05 10.96 -6.48
CA VAL A 9 -3.07 10.83 -5.03
C VAL A 9 -4.32 11.52 -4.49
N VAL A 10 -5.23 10.76 -3.88
CA VAL A 10 -6.48 11.26 -3.29
C VAL A 10 -6.45 11.31 -1.75
N THR A 11 -5.45 10.66 -1.14
CA THR A 11 -5.14 10.78 0.29
C THR A 11 -3.64 10.68 0.49
N ALA A 12 -3.06 11.53 1.34
CA ALA A 12 -1.68 11.44 1.79
C ALA A 12 -1.59 11.86 3.27
N VAL A 13 -1.17 10.94 4.14
CA VAL A 13 -0.98 11.16 5.57
C VAL A 13 0.45 10.77 5.92
N ASP A 14 1.19 11.66 6.59
CA ASP A 14 2.62 11.48 6.89
C ASP A 14 3.03 11.95 8.30
N THR A 15 2.05 12.23 9.16
CA THR A 15 2.25 12.86 10.45
C THR A 15 2.14 11.90 11.63
N VAL A 16 1.62 10.68 11.43
CA VAL A 16 1.43 9.68 12.48
C VAL A 16 2.79 9.08 12.85
N PRO A 17 3.23 9.16 14.12
CA PRO A 17 4.51 8.58 14.53
C PRO A 17 4.54 7.06 14.37
N ASP A 18 5.71 6.52 14.03
CA ASP A 18 6.00 5.11 14.19
C ASP A 18 6.09 4.76 15.69
N HIS A 19 5.72 3.54 16.06
CA HIS A 19 5.89 3.00 17.41
C HIS A 19 6.92 1.86 17.44
N PRO A 20 7.45 1.50 18.64
CA PRO A 20 8.37 0.37 18.77
C PRO A 20 7.76 -0.95 18.27
N ALA A 21 8.56 -1.76 17.58
CA ALA A 21 8.15 -3.09 17.13
C ALA A 21 7.73 -3.98 18.32
N GLY A 22 6.73 -4.84 18.09
CA GLY A 22 6.15 -5.71 19.11
C GLY A 22 5.08 -5.05 19.98
N THR A 23 4.79 -3.75 19.79
CA THR A 23 3.72 -3.04 20.48
C THR A 23 2.50 -2.84 19.57
N LEU A 24 1.31 -2.70 20.15
CA LEU A 24 0.08 -2.40 19.41
C LEU A 24 -0.62 -1.19 20.05
N PRO A 25 -0.36 0.04 19.58
CA PRO A 25 -0.95 1.23 20.16
C PRO A 25 -2.45 1.33 19.86
N ALA A 26 -3.18 2.06 20.71
CA ALA A 26 -4.50 2.57 20.39
C ALA A 26 -4.35 3.78 19.44
N ALA A 27 -4.15 3.51 18.15
CA ALA A 27 -3.93 4.51 17.11
C ALA A 27 -4.96 4.37 15.98
N SER A 28 -4.93 5.28 15.00
CA SER A 28 -5.64 5.11 13.73
C SER A 28 -5.26 3.77 13.09
N ASP A 29 -6.25 3.07 12.54
CA ASP A 29 -6.03 1.74 11.95
C ASP A 29 -4.99 1.79 10.82
N TRP A 30 -5.01 2.84 10.00
CA TRP A 30 -4.19 2.91 8.78
C TRP A 30 -2.81 3.56 8.99
N GLY A 31 -2.63 4.39 10.01
CA GLY A 31 -1.37 5.11 10.26
C GLY A 31 -1.08 6.19 9.21
N ASN A 32 0.16 6.27 8.73
CA ASN A 32 0.50 7.05 7.55
C ASN A 32 0.15 6.26 6.29
N GLN A 33 -0.44 6.92 5.31
CA GLN A 33 -0.97 6.25 4.13
C GLN A 33 -0.92 7.11 2.88
N VAL A 34 -0.91 6.42 1.73
CA VAL A 34 -1.16 7.02 0.43
C VAL A 34 -2.29 6.26 -0.26
N VAL A 35 -3.31 6.98 -0.72
CA VAL A 35 -4.38 6.42 -1.57
C VAL A 35 -4.25 7.01 -2.97
N ILE A 36 -4.22 6.15 -3.98
CA ILE A 36 -4.08 6.52 -5.39
C ILE A 36 -5.33 6.08 -6.12
N ASP A 37 -6.01 7.02 -6.76
CA ASP A 37 -7.09 6.78 -7.72
C ASP A 37 -6.50 6.51 -9.12
N HIS A 38 -6.81 5.35 -9.68
CA HIS A 38 -6.34 4.95 -11.02
C HIS A 38 -7.28 5.42 -12.15
N GLY A 39 -8.40 6.07 -11.83
CA GLY A 39 -9.35 6.63 -12.80
C GLY A 39 -10.34 5.62 -13.39
N THR A 40 -10.26 4.35 -12.99
CA THR A 40 -11.10 3.23 -13.46
C THR A 40 -12.08 2.74 -12.39
N GLY A 41 -12.26 3.49 -11.29
CA GLY A 41 -12.96 3.01 -10.10
C GLY A 41 -12.14 2.03 -9.26
N GLU A 42 -10.81 2.05 -9.43
CA GLU A 42 -9.85 1.24 -8.69
C GLU A 42 -8.93 2.15 -7.88
N PHE A 43 -8.74 1.83 -6.61
CA PHE A 43 -7.96 2.62 -5.67
C PHE A 43 -6.91 1.76 -4.99
N SER A 44 -5.64 2.15 -5.11
CA SER A 44 -4.56 1.56 -4.34
C SER A 44 -4.41 2.26 -3.01
N VAL A 45 -4.45 1.51 -1.91
CA VAL A 45 -4.22 2.01 -0.55
C VAL A 45 -2.94 1.40 -0.02
N LEU A 46 -1.96 2.24 0.35
CA LEU A 46 -0.71 1.83 0.99
C LEU A 46 -0.69 2.40 2.40
N MET A 47 -0.66 1.54 3.43
CA MET A 47 -0.80 1.93 4.83
C MET A 47 0.48 1.68 5.64
N HIS A 48 0.47 2.10 6.91
CA HIS A 48 1.53 1.93 7.89
C HIS A 48 2.88 2.52 7.46
N LEU A 49 2.87 3.55 6.61
CA LEU A 49 4.09 4.16 6.09
C LEU A 49 4.89 4.83 7.22
N LYS A 50 6.20 4.99 7.01
CA LYS A 50 7.06 5.65 8.00
C LYS A 50 6.75 7.14 8.08
N GLN A 51 6.71 7.69 9.28
CA GLN A 51 6.52 9.12 9.50
C GLN A 51 7.59 9.96 8.77
N GLY A 52 7.16 11.03 8.12
CA GLY A 52 8.04 11.94 7.38
C GLY A 52 8.63 11.32 6.12
N SER A 53 8.07 10.22 5.60
CA SER A 53 8.61 9.51 4.43
C SER A 53 7.79 9.68 3.16
N VAL A 54 6.59 10.24 3.24
CA VAL A 54 5.66 10.38 2.11
C VAL A 54 5.98 11.67 1.34
N PRO A 55 6.60 11.60 0.14
CA PRO A 55 7.02 12.80 -0.59
C PRO A 55 5.91 13.41 -1.46
N VAL A 56 4.76 12.72 -1.54
CA VAL A 56 3.62 13.10 -2.39
C VAL A 56 2.55 13.82 -1.57
N ARG A 57 1.71 14.58 -2.26
CA ARG A 57 0.61 15.35 -1.65
C ARG A 57 -0.69 15.09 -2.38
N LEU A 58 -1.81 15.43 -1.73
CA LEU A 58 -3.14 15.41 -2.34
C LEU A 58 -3.14 16.09 -3.72
N GLY A 59 -3.73 15.43 -4.71
CA GLY A 59 -3.82 15.89 -6.10
C GLY A 59 -2.58 15.63 -6.96
N ALA A 60 -1.49 15.10 -6.39
CA ALA A 60 -0.30 14.78 -7.17
C ALA A 60 -0.57 13.63 -8.16
N ARG A 61 -0.09 13.78 -9.40
CA ARG A 61 -0.07 12.69 -10.38
C ARG A 61 1.18 11.84 -10.16
N VAL A 62 1.01 10.53 -10.16
CA VAL A 62 2.10 9.56 -10.04
C VAL A 62 2.09 8.59 -11.21
N VAL A 63 3.25 8.05 -11.53
CA VAL A 63 3.42 6.96 -12.50
C VAL A 63 3.72 5.66 -11.76
N ALA A 64 3.52 4.51 -12.42
CA ALA A 64 3.93 3.22 -11.88
C ALA A 64 5.43 3.25 -11.50
N GLY A 65 5.76 2.76 -10.31
CA GLY A 65 7.13 2.78 -9.79
C GLY A 65 7.58 4.11 -9.15
N ALA A 66 6.75 5.17 -9.14
CA ALA A 66 7.08 6.41 -8.44
C ALA A 66 7.19 6.18 -6.92
N VAL A 67 8.15 6.83 -6.26
CA VAL A 67 8.29 6.74 -4.79
C VAL A 67 7.13 7.46 -4.11
N VAL A 68 6.43 6.76 -3.21
CA VAL A 68 5.30 7.29 -2.45
C VAL A 68 5.45 7.19 -0.92
N GLY A 69 6.54 6.58 -0.44
CA GLY A 69 6.79 6.45 1.00
C GLY A 69 7.92 5.48 1.33
N ALA A 70 8.14 5.19 2.61
CA ALA A 70 8.99 4.10 3.09
C ALA A 70 8.20 3.11 3.96
N CYS A 71 8.71 1.88 4.09
CA CYS A 71 8.16 0.90 5.05
C CYS A 71 8.22 1.50 6.46
N GLY A 72 7.10 1.48 7.17
CA GLY A 72 7.02 2.00 8.53
C GLY A 72 6.28 1.04 9.44
N ASN A 73 6.03 1.55 10.64
CA ASN A 73 5.32 0.89 11.72
C ASN A 73 4.40 1.92 12.38
N SER A 74 3.64 2.69 11.61
CA SER A 74 2.66 3.66 12.11
C SER A 74 1.24 3.07 12.08
N GLY A 75 0.37 3.55 12.96
CA GLY A 75 -1.01 3.05 13.06
C GLY A 75 -1.12 1.70 13.76
N ARG A 76 -2.18 0.93 13.47
CA ARG A 76 -2.49 -0.32 14.18
C ARG A 76 -1.81 -1.55 13.56
N VAL A 77 -0.50 -1.59 13.65
CA VAL A 77 0.35 -2.71 13.20
C VAL A 77 1.34 -3.11 14.29
N THR A 78 1.80 -4.36 14.35
CA THR A 78 2.74 -4.80 15.41
C THR A 78 4.21 -4.70 15.01
N HIS A 79 4.51 -4.80 13.73
CA HIS A 79 5.88 -4.83 13.19
C HIS A 79 5.92 -4.09 11.86
N PRO A 80 7.10 -3.54 11.47
CA PRO A 80 7.24 -2.84 10.21
C PRO A 80 6.75 -3.69 9.03
N ALA A 81 5.71 -3.22 8.37
CA ALA A 81 5.04 -3.95 7.30
C ALA A 81 4.35 -2.97 6.35
N LEU A 82 4.14 -3.42 5.12
CA LEU A 82 3.22 -2.77 4.19
C LEU A 82 1.89 -3.52 4.25
N HIS A 83 0.82 -2.81 4.57
CA HIS A 83 -0.54 -3.25 4.24
C HIS A 83 -0.94 -2.57 2.93
N TYR A 84 -1.41 -3.37 1.98
CA TYR A 84 -1.82 -2.91 0.66
C TYR A 84 -3.19 -3.47 0.32
N ASP A 85 -4.10 -2.59 -0.06
CA ASP A 85 -5.42 -2.94 -0.59
C ASP A 85 -5.64 -2.33 -1.97
N LEU A 86 -6.27 -3.10 -2.85
CA LEU A 86 -6.88 -2.59 -4.08
C LEU A 86 -8.39 -2.58 -3.87
N LEU A 87 -9.02 -1.41 -3.95
CA LEU A 87 -10.42 -1.20 -3.57
C LEU A 87 -11.24 -0.58 -4.69
N THR A 88 -12.57 -0.72 -4.62
CA THR A 88 -13.52 -0.04 -5.53
C THR A 88 -13.77 1.44 -5.19
N HIS A 89 -13.36 1.91 -4.01
CA HIS A 89 -13.56 3.28 -3.52
C HIS A 89 -12.38 3.76 -2.66
N ALA A 90 -12.19 5.09 -2.60
CA ALA A 90 -11.07 5.72 -1.89
C ALA A 90 -11.15 5.67 -0.36
N ALA A 91 -12.34 5.47 0.21
CA ALA A 91 -12.61 5.55 1.64
C ALA A 91 -13.27 4.27 2.13
N GLU A 92 -13.00 3.88 3.38
CA GLU A 92 -13.73 2.79 4.03
C GLU A 92 -15.20 3.18 4.21
N GLY A 93 -16.07 2.38 3.63
CA GLY A 93 -17.52 2.52 3.73
C GLY A 93 -18.18 1.19 3.37
N ARG A 94 -19.46 1.03 3.70
CA ARG A 94 -20.20 -0.24 3.54
C ARG A 94 -20.20 -0.79 2.11
N ASP A 95 -19.97 0.06 1.11
CA ASP A 95 -19.95 -0.31 -0.31
C ASP A 95 -18.53 -0.56 -0.87
N THR A 96 -17.51 -0.40 -0.03
CA THR A 96 -16.11 -0.62 -0.45
C THR A 96 -15.82 -2.11 -0.53
N ARG A 97 -15.31 -2.55 -1.68
CA ARG A 97 -14.96 -3.95 -1.91
C ARG A 97 -13.50 -4.07 -2.26
N SER A 98 -12.84 -5.08 -1.70
CA SER A 98 -11.50 -5.48 -2.12
C SER A 98 -11.55 -6.13 -3.49
N LEU A 99 -10.58 -5.77 -4.32
CA LEU A 99 -10.38 -6.31 -5.66
C LEU A 99 -9.14 -7.21 -5.68
N PRO A 100 -9.10 -8.25 -6.53
CA PRO A 100 -7.90 -9.04 -6.71
C PRO A 100 -6.75 -8.22 -7.30
N ALA A 101 -5.60 -8.20 -6.65
CA ALA A 101 -4.40 -7.51 -7.13
C ALA A 101 -3.46 -8.48 -7.86
N GLN A 102 -3.24 -8.25 -9.15
CA GLN A 102 -2.37 -9.07 -9.98
C GLN A 102 -0.91 -8.61 -9.86
N PHE A 103 -0.01 -9.55 -9.57
CA PHE A 103 1.43 -9.31 -9.61
C PHE A 103 1.96 -9.67 -11.00
N LEU A 104 2.94 -8.90 -11.47
CA LEU A 104 3.58 -9.07 -12.77
C LEU A 104 5.04 -9.48 -12.60
N ASP A 105 5.52 -10.32 -13.52
CA ASP A 105 6.91 -10.75 -13.67
C ASP A 105 7.65 -11.03 -12.34
N TYR A 106 7.16 -12.04 -11.63
CA TYR A 106 7.73 -12.44 -10.35
C TYR A 106 8.05 -13.94 -10.34
N ALA A 107 8.90 -14.36 -9.40
CA ALA A 107 9.15 -15.77 -9.14
C ALA A 107 8.44 -16.20 -7.86
N ALA A 108 7.60 -17.23 -7.95
CA ALA A 108 6.94 -17.88 -6.81
C ALA A 108 7.65 -19.20 -6.49
N ASN A 109 8.28 -19.31 -5.32
CA ASN A 109 9.09 -20.47 -4.92
C ASN A 109 10.12 -20.86 -6.00
N GLY A 110 10.73 -19.86 -6.64
CA GLY A 110 11.72 -20.03 -7.71
C GLY A 110 11.14 -20.27 -9.11
N ARG A 111 9.81 -20.44 -9.26
CA ARG A 111 9.17 -20.64 -10.57
C ARG A 111 8.68 -19.31 -11.14
N PRO A 112 8.96 -19.00 -12.42
CA PRO A 112 8.52 -17.75 -13.02
C PRO A 112 7.00 -17.71 -13.19
N VAL A 113 6.42 -16.54 -12.93
CA VAL A 113 4.99 -16.24 -13.11
C VAL A 113 4.89 -14.90 -13.83
N ALA A 114 4.36 -14.91 -15.05
CA ALA A 114 4.22 -13.69 -15.86
C ALA A 114 3.15 -12.74 -15.28
N ARG A 115 2.03 -13.32 -14.83
CA ARG A 115 0.92 -12.63 -14.17
C ARG A 115 0.19 -13.58 -13.23
N GLY A 116 -0.10 -13.15 -12.02
CA GLY A 116 -0.91 -13.94 -11.09
C GLY A 116 -0.99 -13.37 -9.68
N GLU A 117 -1.75 -14.05 -8.83
CA GLU A 117 -1.87 -13.73 -7.41
C GLU A 117 -0.94 -14.63 -6.58
N PRO A 118 -0.02 -14.04 -5.78
CA PRO A 118 0.74 -14.78 -4.80
C PRO A 118 -0.18 -15.52 -3.83
N ARG A 119 0.09 -16.80 -3.59
CA ARG A 119 -0.65 -17.62 -2.63
C ARG A 119 0.04 -17.60 -1.28
N ARG A 120 -0.75 -17.75 -0.22
CA ARG A 120 -0.25 -17.92 1.14
C ARG A 120 0.87 -18.96 1.16
N TRP A 121 1.95 -18.64 1.88
CA TRP A 121 3.17 -19.45 2.02
C TRP A 121 4.11 -19.51 0.81
N GLN A 122 3.79 -18.84 -0.30
CA GLN A 122 4.77 -18.66 -1.36
C GLN A 122 5.82 -17.63 -0.95
N ARG A 123 7.09 -17.93 -1.23
CA ARG A 123 8.16 -16.93 -1.26
C ARG A 123 8.17 -16.29 -2.63
N ILE A 124 7.94 -14.98 -2.68
CA ILE A 124 7.98 -14.19 -3.90
C ILE A 124 9.26 -13.37 -3.98
N ARG A 125 9.78 -13.18 -5.19
CA ARG A 125 10.86 -12.23 -5.47
C ARG A 125 10.67 -11.59 -6.85
N PRO A 126 11.17 -10.36 -7.07
CA PRO A 126 11.30 -9.81 -8.41
C PRO A 126 12.14 -10.75 -9.29
N ARG A 127 11.87 -10.74 -10.58
CA ARG A 127 12.66 -11.47 -11.57
C ARG A 127 13.82 -10.63 -12.09
#